data_AF-A0A2N6JY76-F1
#
_entry.id   AF-A0A2N6JY76-F1
#
_cell.length_a   1.000
_cell.length_b   1.000
_cell.length_c   1.000
_cell.angle_alpha   90.00
_cell.angle_beta   90.00
_cell.angle_gamma   90.00
#
_symmetry.space_group_name_H-M   'P 1'
#
loop_
_entity.id
_entity.type
_entity.pdbx_description
1 polymer ?
#
loop_
_entity_poly.entity_id
_entity_poly.type
_entity_poly.pdbx_seq_one_letter_code
_entity_poly.pdbx_strand_id
1 'polypeptide(L)'
;MLQANKFYINFKKECNKWIDKTQIYKTIPNPKSRHVLQLWEPKQRSGSKIQNPKSSYLPSTVFYLGLTYFLMAGLVSCSNFSFSGINALGANVTPIRELQSQPDSNITVYIQGKVEKIAPLLKRRAYLVKDDTGKIWAITNQTNLLVGDQVVIKGQIRYRSIPIAGKEYGEVYIEEK
;
A
#
# COMPACT_ATOMS: atom_id res chain seq x y z
N MET A 1 -32.63 4.92 29.66
CA MET A 1 -31.19 5.05 30.00
C MET A 1 -30.47 3.72 30.24
N LEU A 2 -31.07 2.70 30.87
CA LEU A 2 -30.40 1.43 31.23
C LEU A 2 -29.76 0.60 30.09
N GLN A 3 -30.25 0.69 28.84
CA GLN A 3 -29.70 -0.10 27.72
C GLN A 3 -28.29 0.34 27.28
N ALA A 4 -27.98 1.63 27.33
CA ALA A 4 -26.68 2.16 26.89
C ALA A 4 -25.52 1.66 27.77
N ASN A 5 -25.74 1.56 29.09
CA ASN A 5 -24.72 1.08 30.02
C ASN A 5 -24.39 -0.41 29.79
N LYS A 6 -25.39 -1.26 29.53
CA LYS A 6 -25.15 -2.67 29.19
C LYS A 6 -24.34 -2.84 27.90
N PHE A 7 -24.57 -1.99 26.89
CA PHE A 7 -23.79 -2.00 25.66
C PHE A 7 -22.32 -1.60 25.91
N TYR A 8 -22.08 -0.51 26.65
CA TYR A 8 -20.73 -0.04 26.97
C TYR A 8 -19.90 -1.08 27.76
N ILE A 9 -20.49 -1.72 28.77
CA ILE A 9 -19.82 -2.76 29.57
C ILE A 9 -19.46 -3.98 28.71
N ASN A 10 -20.36 -4.40 27.80
CA ASN A 10 -20.09 -5.56 26.95
C ASN A 10 -18.99 -5.27 25.92
N PHE A 11 -19.00 -4.09 25.30
CA PHE A 11 -17.97 -3.67 24.34
C PHE A 11 -16.57 -3.64 24.99
N LYS A 12 -16.46 -3.09 26.21
CA LYS A 12 -15.19 -3.03 26.96
C LYS A 12 -14.64 -4.42 27.31
N LYS A 13 -15.52 -5.41 27.52
CA LYS A 13 -15.14 -6.81 27.79
C LYS A 13 -14.55 -7.50 26.54
N GLU A 14 -15.08 -7.23 25.36
CA GLU A 14 -14.60 -7.81 24.11
C GLU A 14 -13.23 -7.23 23.68
N CYS A 15 -12.98 -5.93 23.92
CA CYS A 15 -11.67 -5.31 23.63
C CYS A 15 -10.51 -5.94 24.40
N ASN A 16 -10.68 -6.20 25.71
CA ASN A 16 -9.61 -6.78 26.53
C ASN A 16 -9.21 -8.20 26.08
N LYS A 17 -10.16 -8.96 25.53
CA LYS A 17 -9.95 -10.32 25.00
C LYS A 17 -9.10 -10.35 23.72
N TRP A 18 -8.97 -9.22 23.01
CA TRP A 18 -8.10 -9.08 21.84
C TRP A 18 -6.67 -8.66 22.19
N ILE A 19 -6.48 -7.90 23.28
CA ILE A 19 -5.16 -7.43 23.73
C ILE A 19 -4.27 -8.61 24.18
N ASP A 20 -4.86 -9.58 24.90
CA ASP A 20 -4.14 -10.73 25.48
C ASP A 20 -3.56 -11.70 24.43
N LYS A 21 -4.14 -11.74 23.22
CA LYS A 21 -3.69 -12.65 22.14
C LYS A 21 -2.43 -12.18 21.39
N THR A 22 -1.90 -10.99 21.69
CA THR A 22 -0.81 -10.37 20.92
C THR A 22 0.59 -10.54 21.52
N GLN A 23 0.74 -11.21 22.66
CA GLN A 23 2.03 -11.39 23.35
C GLN A 23 2.86 -12.60 22.90
N ILE A 24 2.54 -13.21 21.74
CA ILE A 24 3.24 -14.40 21.22
C ILE A 24 4.25 -14.04 20.11
N TYR A 25 5.29 -13.26 20.44
CA TYR A 25 6.58 -13.29 19.73
C TYR A 25 7.76 -12.77 20.57
N LYS A 26 8.00 -13.36 21.75
CA LYS A 26 9.30 -13.24 22.44
C LYS A 26 9.90 -14.61 22.72
N THR A 27 10.80 -15.05 21.83
CA THR A 27 12.02 -15.82 22.13
C THR A 27 12.84 -15.97 20.85
N ILE A 28 14.07 -15.47 20.86
CA ILE A 28 15.09 -15.67 19.82
C ILE A 28 16.08 -16.72 20.35
N PRO A 29 16.55 -17.66 19.51
CA PRO A 29 17.88 -18.27 19.70
C PRO A 29 18.87 -17.78 18.64
N ASN A 30 20.01 -17.28 19.11
CA ASN A 30 21.16 -16.84 18.31
C ASN A 30 22.15 -18.01 18.12
N PRO A 31 22.50 -18.43 16.88
CA PRO A 31 23.51 -19.46 16.64
C PRO A 31 24.89 -18.84 16.31
N LYS A 32 25.63 -18.41 17.34
CA LYS A 32 27.04 -18.00 17.16
C LYS A 32 27.98 -18.53 18.25
N SER A 33 28.32 -19.82 18.16
CA SER A 33 29.59 -20.39 18.65
C SER A 33 29.70 -21.89 18.38
N ARG A 34 30.78 -22.33 17.69
CA ARG A 34 31.51 -23.54 18.11
C ARG A 34 32.93 -23.61 17.55
N HIS A 35 33.83 -23.96 18.45
CA HIS A 35 35.28 -24.17 18.33
C HIS A 35 35.56 -25.53 19.01
N VAL A 36 36.61 -26.32 18.72
CA VAL A 36 37.69 -26.31 17.70
C VAL A 36 38.31 -27.74 17.72
N LEU A 37 39.23 -28.10 16.79
CA LEU A 37 39.97 -29.41 16.72
C LEU A 37 39.13 -30.62 16.22
N GLN A 38 39.66 -31.70 15.62
CA GLN A 38 41.04 -32.21 15.38
C GLN A 38 41.04 -33.03 14.05
N LEU A 39 42.00 -32.89 13.13
CA LEU A 39 43.23 -33.73 12.96
C LEU A 39 43.01 -35.25 12.70
N TRP A 40 43.11 -35.70 11.42
CA TRP A 40 44.16 -36.64 10.94
C TRP A 40 44.15 -36.79 9.39
N GLU A 41 45.27 -37.24 8.81
CA GLU A 41 45.46 -37.71 7.42
C GLU A 41 45.96 -39.19 7.46
N PRO A 42 46.37 -39.90 6.37
CA PRO A 42 46.25 -39.65 4.91
C PRO A 42 45.75 -40.88 4.09
N LYS A 43 45.45 -40.69 2.78
CA LYS A 43 45.84 -41.70 1.76
C LYS A 43 46.04 -41.12 0.36
N GLN A 44 47.28 -41.16 -0.12
CA GLN A 44 47.70 -40.79 -1.47
C GLN A 44 47.32 -41.86 -2.51
N ARG A 45 46.81 -41.46 -3.69
CA ARG A 45 46.93 -42.29 -4.91
C ARG A 45 46.78 -41.51 -6.23
N SER A 46 47.91 -41.39 -6.94
CA SER A 46 48.06 -41.51 -8.40
C SER A 46 47.25 -40.61 -9.36
N GLY A 47 47.95 -39.82 -10.19
CA GLY A 47 47.41 -39.36 -11.48
C GLY A 47 48.08 -38.15 -12.13
N SER A 48 49.04 -38.42 -13.04
CA SER A 48 49.41 -37.62 -14.24
C SER A 48 49.57 -36.08 -14.16
N LYS A 49 50.80 -35.62 -14.45
CA LYS A 49 51.06 -34.34 -15.16
C LYS A 49 50.14 -34.20 -16.39
N ILE A 50 49.57 -33.01 -16.63
CA ILE A 50 49.53 -32.32 -17.95
C ILE A 50 49.64 -30.79 -17.70
N GLN A 51 50.15 -30.04 -18.67
CA GLN A 51 50.54 -28.62 -18.56
C GLN A 51 49.43 -27.64 -18.17
N ASN A 52 49.88 -26.53 -17.60
CA ASN A 52 49.17 -25.26 -17.47
C ASN A 52 49.32 -24.42 -18.76
N PRO A 53 48.23 -24.12 -19.48
CA PRO A 53 48.13 -22.93 -20.31
C PRO A 53 47.33 -21.84 -19.57
N LYS A 54 47.85 -20.61 -19.62
CA LYS A 54 47.28 -19.42 -18.98
C LYS A 54 45.85 -19.16 -19.49
N SER A 55 44.83 -19.43 -18.68
CA SER A 55 43.42 -19.21 -19.05
C SER A 55 42.97 -17.80 -18.69
N SER A 56 43.07 -16.87 -19.64
CA SER A 56 42.64 -15.48 -19.51
C SER A 56 41.18 -15.28 -19.91
N TYR A 57 40.25 -15.83 -19.11
CA TYR A 57 38.80 -15.68 -19.29
C TYR A 57 38.09 -15.35 -17.96
N LEU A 58 38.44 -14.21 -17.35
CA LEU A 58 37.91 -13.79 -16.04
C LEU A 58 37.26 -12.39 -15.91
N PRO A 59 37.08 -11.52 -16.94
CA PRO A 59 36.34 -10.28 -16.74
C PRO A 59 34.82 -10.48 -16.77
N SER A 60 34.26 -11.20 -17.75
CA SER A 60 32.81 -11.20 -17.99
C SER A 60 32.00 -11.85 -16.86
N THR A 61 32.41 -13.02 -16.37
CA THR A 61 31.72 -13.73 -15.29
C THR A 61 31.64 -12.91 -14.00
N VAL A 62 32.69 -12.13 -13.69
CA VAL A 62 32.72 -11.24 -12.52
C VAL A 62 31.76 -10.06 -12.70
N PHE A 63 31.70 -9.48 -13.91
CA PHE A 63 30.71 -8.44 -14.24
C PHE A 63 29.27 -8.96 -14.13
N TYR A 64 28.96 -10.16 -14.64
CA TYR A 64 27.61 -10.75 -14.53
C TYR A 64 27.24 -11.09 -13.08
N LEU A 65 28.17 -11.61 -12.27
CA LEU A 65 27.95 -11.85 -10.84
C LEU A 65 27.70 -10.55 -10.07
N GLY A 66 28.50 -9.51 -10.32
CA GLY A 66 28.32 -8.19 -9.73
C GLY A 66 26.98 -7.55 -10.09
N LEU A 67 26.58 -7.61 -11.37
CA LEU A 67 25.31 -7.08 -11.85
C LEU A 67 24.12 -7.81 -11.21
N THR A 68 24.19 -9.14 -11.11
CA THR A 68 23.13 -9.96 -10.49
C THR A 68 23.00 -9.64 -9.00
N TYR A 69 24.13 -9.46 -8.30
CA TYR A 69 24.13 -9.11 -6.88
C TYR A 69 23.54 -7.70 -6.64
N PHE A 70 23.85 -6.73 -7.51
CA PHE A 70 23.32 -5.37 -7.42
C PHE A 70 21.80 -5.33 -7.67
N LEU A 71 21.31 -6.08 -8.67
CA LEU A 71 19.87 -6.22 -8.95
C LEU A 71 19.11 -6.86 -7.79
N MET A 72 19.66 -7.92 -7.20
CA MET A 72 19.02 -8.58 -6.04
C MET A 72 19.05 -7.72 -4.77
N ALA A 73 20.12 -6.94 -4.55
CA ALA A 73 20.18 -5.99 -3.43
C ALA A 73 19.16 -4.85 -3.56
N GLY A 74 18.86 -4.39 -4.78
CA GLY A 74 17.85 -3.36 -5.03
C GLY A 74 16.42 -3.77 -4.65
N LEU A 75 16.07 -5.06 -4.79
CA LEU A 75 14.72 -5.56 -4.55
C LEU A 75 14.34 -5.65 -3.05
N VAL A 76 15.32 -5.74 -2.15
CA VAL A 76 15.07 -5.93 -0.70
C VAL A 76 14.74 -4.62 0.03
N SER A 77 14.96 -3.45 -0.59
CA SER A 77 14.75 -2.14 0.04
C SER A 77 13.29 -1.65 0.05
N CYS A 78 12.36 -2.37 -0.60
CA CYS A 78 10.96 -1.93 -0.75
C CYS A 78 10.06 -2.33 0.45
N SER A 79 10.46 -1.95 1.67
CA SER A 79 9.68 -2.27 2.90
C SER A 79 8.90 -1.10 3.50
N ASN A 80 9.13 0.14 3.04
CA ASN A 80 8.36 1.34 3.43
C ASN A 80 8.25 2.39 2.30
N PHE A 81 8.26 1.97 1.02
CA PHE A 81 7.98 2.91 -0.07
C PHE A 81 6.48 3.21 -0.09
N SER A 82 6.09 4.32 0.55
CA SER A 82 4.78 4.94 0.32
C SER A 82 4.74 5.36 -1.15
N PHE A 83 4.05 4.54 -1.95
CA PHE A 83 3.95 4.62 -3.40
C PHE A 83 3.02 5.77 -3.84
N SER A 84 3.36 6.99 -3.41
CA SER A 84 2.69 8.21 -3.85
C SER A 84 2.96 8.44 -5.33
N GLY A 85 2.00 8.05 -6.17
CA GLY A 85 1.99 8.44 -7.58
C GLY A 85 2.69 7.49 -8.55
N ILE A 86 2.46 6.18 -8.45
CA ILE A 86 2.07 5.52 -9.71
C ILE A 86 0.68 6.07 -10.05
N ASN A 87 0.69 7.05 -10.94
CA ASN A 87 -0.51 7.48 -11.62
C ASN A 87 -0.97 6.27 -12.45
N ALA A 88 -2.22 5.86 -12.28
CA ALA A 88 -2.74 4.60 -12.82
C ALA A 88 -2.38 4.47 -14.32
N LEU A 89 -1.52 3.49 -14.64
CA LEU A 89 -0.79 3.42 -15.91
C LEU A 89 -1.74 3.41 -17.11
N GLY A 90 -1.89 4.58 -17.76
CA GLY A 90 -2.76 4.79 -18.93
C GLY A 90 -4.11 5.47 -18.68
N ALA A 91 -4.47 5.84 -17.44
CA ALA A 91 -5.70 6.58 -17.14
C ALA A 91 -5.44 8.10 -17.07
N ASN A 92 -6.20 8.90 -17.83
CA ASN A 92 -6.16 10.36 -17.72
C ASN A 92 -6.84 10.79 -16.41
N VAL A 93 -6.07 11.33 -15.47
CA VAL A 93 -6.58 11.82 -14.18
C VAL A 93 -7.11 13.24 -14.39
N THR A 94 -8.38 13.46 -14.04
CA THR A 94 -9.03 14.78 -14.13
C THR A 94 -8.83 15.54 -12.82
N PRO A 95 -8.31 16.77 -12.83
CA PRO A 95 -8.17 17.57 -11.62
C PRO A 95 -9.55 17.98 -11.07
N ILE A 96 -9.69 17.98 -9.75
CA ILE A 96 -10.98 18.18 -9.07
C ILE A 96 -11.64 19.51 -9.45
N ARG A 97 -10.85 20.57 -9.65
CA ARG A 97 -11.35 21.90 -10.04
C ARG A 97 -12.09 21.92 -11.38
N GLU A 98 -11.72 21.09 -12.34
CA GLU A 98 -12.40 21.03 -13.65
C GLU A 98 -13.80 20.41 -13.56
N LEU A 99 -14.00 19.50 -12.59
CA LEU A 99 -15.28 18.80 -12.37
C LEU A 99 -16.39 19.77 -11.93
N GLN A 100 -16.05 20.85 -11.22
CA GLN A 100 -17.00 21.86 -10.77
C GLN A 100 -17.61 22.66 -11.93
N SER A 101 -16.91 22.75 -13.07
CA SER A 101 -17.36 23.47 -14.28
C SER A 101 -18.27 22.63 -15.18
N GLN A 102 -18.43 21.33 -14.91
CA GLN A 102 -19.27 20.40 -15.70
C GLN A 102 -20.21 19.60 -14.81
N PRO A 103 -21.22 20.24 -14.18
CA PRO A 103 -22.19 19.55 -13.34
C PRO A 103 -22.98 18.49 -14.14
N ASP A 104 -22.93 17.24 -13.67
CA ASP A 104 -23.68 16.07 -14.16
C ASP A 104 -23.48 15.70 -15.64
N SER A 105 -22.24 15.72 -16.13
CA SER A 105 -21.91 15.29 -17.51
C SER A 105 -22.12 13.79 -17.79
N ASN A 106 -22.40 12.97 -16.77
CA ASN A 106 -22.50 11.50 -16.85
C ASN A 106 -21.21 10.79 -17.37
N ILE A 107 -20.12 11.55 -17.53
CA ILE A 107 -18.80 11.06 -17.95
C ILE A 107 -18.14 10.29 -16.80
N THR A 108 -17.42 9.22 -17.14
CA THR A 108 -16.59 8.50 -16.17
C THR A 108 -15.21 9.15 -16.10
N VAL A 109 -14.86 9.66 -14.93
CA VAL A 109 -13.58 10.32 -14.64
C VAL A 109 -12.74 9.50 -13.67
N TYR A 110 -11.44 9.77 -13.65
CA TYR A 110 -10.51 9.28 -12.64
C TYR A 110 -10.02 10.49 -11.84
N ILE A 111 -10.23 10.48 -10.52
CA ILE A 111 -9.60 11.46 -9.62
C ILE A 111 -8.48 10.79 -8.82
N GLN A 112 -7.45 11.55 -8.48
CA GLN A 112 -6.36 11.12 -7.62
C GLN A 112 -6.20 12.14 -6.49
N GLY A 113 -6.13 11.68 -5.26
CA GLY A 113 -5.99 12.58 -4.12
C GLY A 113 -5.87 11.84 -2.79
N LYS A 114 -5.76 12.61 -1.71
CA LYS A 114 -5.65 12.13 -0.35
C LYS A 114 -7.00 12.14 0.35
N VAL A 115 -7.34 11.07 1.05
CA VAL A 115 -8.56 10.99 1.87
C VAL A 115 -8.40 11.87 3.12
N GLU A 116 -9.19 12.94 3.23
CA GLU A 116 -9.23 13.79 4.43
C GLU A 116 -10.31 13.37 5.44
N LYS A 117 -11.47 12.93 4.96
CA LYS A 117 -12.63 12.59 5.81
C LYS A 117 -13.41 11.41 5.25
N ILE A 118 -14.12 10.71 6.14
CA ILE A 118 -15.00 9.59 5.81
C ILE A 118 -16.38 9.89 6.40
N ALA A 119 -17.42 9.85 5.57
CA ALA A 119 -18.81 9.94 5.97
C ALA A 119 -19.50 8.59 5.69
N PRO A 120 -19.98 7.87 6.72
CA PRO A 120 -20.69 6.60 6.53
C PRO A 120 -22.10 6.86 5.98
N LEU A 121 -22.48 6.14 4.93
CA LEU A 121 -23.85 6.12 4.38
C LEU A 121 -24.50 4.76 4.67
N LEU A 122 -25.81 4.63 4.42
CA LEU A 122 -26.57 3.41 4.77
C LEU A 122 -26.04 2.10 4.13
N LYS A 123 -25.51 2.18 2.90
CA LYS A 123 -25.01 1.01 2.14
C LYS A 123 -23.61 1.21 1.56
N ARG A 124 -23.03 2.40 1.70
CA ARG A 124 -21.82 2.87 1.02
C ARG A 124 -21.03 3.79 1.93
N ARG A 125 -19.86 4.26 1.50
CA ARG A 125 -19.13 5.34 2.18
C ARG A 125 -18.87 6.48 1.22
N ALA A 126 -18.95 7.70 1.73
CA ALA A 126 -18.49 8.89 1.03
C ALA A 126 -17.12 9.27 1.62
N TYR A 127 -16.15 9.46 0.75
CA TYR A 127 -14.79 9.86 1.09
C TYR A 127 -14.55 11.28 0.58
N LEU A 128 -14.11 12.19 1.44
CA LEU A 128 -13.68 13.51 1.02
C LEU A 128 -12.23 13.39 0.53
N VAL A 129 -12.07 13.42 -0.79
CA VAL A 129 -10.76 13.34 -1.44
C VAL A 129 -10.29 14.76 -1.77
N LYS A 130 -9.04 15.06 -1.43
CA LYS A 130 -8.37 16.32 -1.74
C LYS A 130 -7.22 16.08 -2.72
N ASP A 131 -7.14 16.87 -3.78
CA ASP A 131 -5.95 17.03 -4.63
C ASP A 131 -5.34 18.43 -4.42
N ASP A 132 -4.41 18.83 -5.28
CA ASP A 132 -3.81 20.17 -5.23
C ASP A 132 -4.76 21.28 -5.76
N THR A 133 -5.88 20.90 -6.39
CA THR A 133 -6.82 21.81 -7.07
C THR A 133 -8.11 22.06 -6.30
N GLY A 134 -8.51 21.15 -5.41
CA GLY A 134 -9.75 21.24 -4.64
C GLY A 134 -10.04 20.02 -3.76
N LYS A 135 -11.30 19.89 -3.37
CA LYS A 135 -11.83 18.73 -2.63
C LYS A 135 -13.15 18.28 -3.27
N ILE A 136 -13.44 16.99 -3.22
CA ILE A 136 -14.69 16.42 -3.71
C ILE A 136 -15.10 15.21 -2.89
N TRP A 137 -16.42 14.99 -2.77
CA TRP A 137 -16.96 13.75 -2.23
C TRP A 137 -16.99 12.65 -3.29
N ALA A 138 -16.40 11.50 -2.96
CA ALA A 138 -16.46 10.28 -3.75
C ALA A 138 -17.25 9.21 -3.00
N ILE A 139 -18.40 8.80 -3.55
CA ILE A 139 -19.25 7.74 -3.01
C ILE A 139 -18.84 6.41 -3.64
N THR A 140 -18.45 5.47 -2.81
CA THR A 140 -17.91 4.16 -3.23
C THR A 140 -18.38 3.03 -2.30
N ASN A 141 -18.37 1.81 -2.81
CA ASN A 141 -18.62 0.60 -2.01
C ASN A 141 -17.33 0.11 -1.30
N GLN A 142 -16.16 0.66 -1.63
CA GLN A 142 -14.89 0.34 -1.00
C GLN A 142 -14.91 0.76 0.48
N THR A 143 -14.41 -0.11 1.36
CA THR A 143 -14.46 0.08 2.83
C THR A 143 -13.08 0.02 3.50
N ASN A 144 -12.03 -0.25 2.72
CA ASN A 144 -10.65 -0.38 3.14
C ASN A 144 -9.84 0.93 3.09
N LEU A 145 -10.43 2.04 2.62
CA LEU A 145 -9.77 3.34 2.58
C LEU A 145 -9.84 4.02 3.95
N LEU A 146 -8.69 4.56 4.40
CA LEU A 146 -8.49 5.25 5.66
C LEU A 146 -8.18 6.74 5.45
N VAL A 147 -8.33 7.55 6.51
CA VAL A 147 -7.92 8.95 6.49
C VAL A 147 -6.40 9.02 6.40
N GLY A 148 -5.90 9.73 5.40
CA GLY A 148 -4.48 9.84 5.08
C GLY A 148 -4.04 9.09 3.83
N ASP A 149 -4.84 8.14 3.34
CA ASP A 149 -4.51 7.32 2.17
C ASP A 149 -4.49 8.15 0.89
N GLN A 150 -3.49 7.88 0.03
CA GLN A 150 -3.45 8.35 -1.35
C GLN A 150 -4.23 7.37 -2.22
N VAL A 151 -5.30 7.83 -2.87
CA VAL A 151 -6.24 7.00 -3.62
C VAL A 151 -6.44 7.49 -5.04
N VAL A 152 -6.78 6.56 -5.94
CA VAL A 152 -7.31 6.85 -7.27
C VAL A 152 -8.72 6.28 -7.34
N ILE A 153 -9.73 7.13 -7.56
CA ILE A 153 -11.13 6.71 -7.62
C ILE A 153 -11.67 6.96 -9.03
N LYS A 154 -12.24 5.91 -9.61
CA LYS A 154 -12.99 5.94 -10.86
C LYS A 154 -14.48 6.08 -10.55
N GLY A 155 -15.17 7.02 -11.18
CA GLY A 155 -16.61 7.15 -11.02
C GLY A 155 -17.23 8.14 -11.99
N GLN A 156 -18.54 8.33 -11.88
CA GLN A 156 -19.29 9.27 -12.71
C GLN A 156 -19.54 10.57 -11.96
N ILE A 157 -19.36 11.70 -12.64
CA ILE A 157 -19.72 13.01 -12.11
C ILE A 157 -21.24 13.08 -11.94
N ARG A 158 -21.68 13.55 -10.77
CA ARG A 158 -23.08 13.82 -10.42
C ARG A 158 -23.19 15.18 -9.76
N TYR A 159 -24.34 15.82 -9.93
CA TYR A 159 -24.70 17.03 -9.19
C TYR A 159 -25.98 16.76 -8.40
N ARG A 160 -26.04 17.21 -7.14
CA ARG A 160 -27.26 17.17 -6.34
C ARG A 160 -27.65 18.58 -5.92
N SER A 161 -28.72 19.11 -6.49
CA SER A 161 -29.38 20.34 -6.00
C SER A 161 -29.94 20.14 -4.59
N ILE A 162 -29.71 21.14 -3.73
CA ILE A 162 -30.19 21.23 -2.35
C ILE A 162 -30.66 22.68 -2.10
N PRO A 163 -31.85 23.08 -2.58
CA PRO A 163 -32.36 24.42 -2.39
C PRO A 163 -32.90 24.59 -0.96
N ILE A 164 -32.33 25.53 -0.19
CA ILE A 164 -32.76 25.86 1.17
C ILE A 164 -32.99 27.38 1.25
N ALA A 165 -34.19 27.79 1.65
CA ALA A 165 -34.59 29.20 1.76
C ALA A 165 -34.27 30.05 0.51
N GLY A 166 -34.45 29.48 -0.69
CA GLY A 166 -34.18 30.15 -1.97
C GLY A 166 -32.70 30.22 -2.38
N LYS A 167 -31.78 29.68 -1.58
CA LYS A 167 -30.36 29.55 -1.94
C LYS A 167 -30.05 28.09 -2.29
N GLU A 168 -29.29 27.90 -3.36
CA GLU A 168 -28.76 26.60 -3.77
C GLU A 168 -27.52 26.24 -2.93
N TYR A 169 -27.54 25.05 -2.33
CA TYR A 169 -26.43 24.46 -1.56
C TYR A 169 -25.97 23.12 -2.16
N GLY A 170 -26.36 22.83 -3.40
CA GLY A 170 -25.95 21.63 -4.11
C GLY A 170 -24.45 21.55 -4.36
N GLU A 171 -23.95 20.31 -4.44
CA GLU A 171 -22.53 20.01 -4.63
C GLU A 171 -22.34 18.99 -5.77
N VAL A 172 -21.20 19.10 -6.47
CA VAL A 172 -20.74 18.10 -7.43
C VAL A 172 -20.00 17.00 -6.69
N TYR A 173 -20.35 15.74 -6.95
CA TYR A 173 -19.76 14.57 -6.32
C TYR A 173 -19.48 13.48 -7.37
N ILE A 174 -18.69 12.48 -6.99
CA ILE A 174 -18.39 11.31 -7.82
C ILE A 174 -19.08 10.09 -7.24
N GLU A 175 -19.67 9.27 -8.10
CA GLU A 175 -20.26 7.97 -7.73
C GLU A 175 -19.57 6.82 -8.48
N GLU A 176 -19.00 5.88 -7.73
CA GLU A 176 -18.52 4.59 -8.25
C GLU A 176 -19.73 3.70 -8.61
N LYS A 177 -19.63 3.02 -9.77
CA LYS A 177 -20.59 2.03 -10.25
C LYS A 177 -20.00 0.63 -10.18
#